data_AF-A0A948YAW5-F1
#
_entry.id   AF-A0A948YAW5-F1
#
_cell.length_a   1.000
_cell.length_b   1.000
_cell.length_c   1.000
_cell.angle_alpha   90.00
_cell.angle_beta   90.00
_cell.angle_gamma   90.00
#
_symmetry.space_group_name_H-M   'P 1'
#
loop_
_entity.id
_entity.type
_entity.pdbx_description
1 polymer ?
#
loop_
_entity_poly.entity_id
_entity_poly.type
_entity_poly.pdbx_seq_one_letter_code
_entity_poly.pdbx_strand_id
1 'polypeptide(L)'
;MKENFKPLKDRWRVNPEIIKLKSAYDRVDINGFRTIEKKMVGGEIWHKVKGWGDAPFDVLFNPDKQQWLKIVPPDAKAYEKNRKLLSEGAKMVRISLATSGLLNYAEKVEECNVKIDGNSTVGFKTNHLGPTQDFIIRQLSKSKTGVDPETEKSLSSVSIEAFNLAAVLYVEHGIWTADPNLGNIVLNFDDLENVKVTLIDFEKPPQYRKVNRNGFSDLFKLFKNEAEKSGISISSDHEGILDVDTLFSKVKNGRQRVKE
;
A
#
# COMPACT_ATOMS: atom_id res chain seq x y z
N MET A 1 -19.14 16.88 22.97
CA MET A 1 -17.84 17.56 23.05
C MET A 1 -17.16 17.37 21.70
N LYS A 2 -16.82 18.46 21.00
CA LYS A 2 -16.00 18.38 19.78
C LYS A 2 -14.55 18.25 20.23
N GLU A 3 -13.98 17.05 20.20
CA GLU A 3 -12.53 16.93 20.34
C GLU A 3 -11.90 17.65 19.15
N ASN A 4 -11.14 18.71 19.44
CA ASN A 4 -10.29 19.35 18.46
C ASN A 4 -9.21 18.34 18.05
N PHE A 5 -9.46 17.59 16.97
CA PHE A 5 -8.45 16.74 16.36
C PHE A 5 -7.30 17.62 15.87
N LYS A 6 -6.22 17.70 16.65
CA LYS A 6 -4.96 18.25 16.16
C LYS A 6 -4.56 17.54 14.84
N PRO A 7 -4.09 18.26 13.82
CA PRO A 7 -3.61 17.69 12.57
C PRO A 7 -2.55 16.60 12.84
N LEU A 8 -2.57 15.50 12.07
CA LEU A 8 -1.67 14.35 12.23
C LEU A 8 -0.18 14.76 12.21
N LYS A 9 0.19 15.80 11.45
CA LYS A 9 1.55 16.36 11.43
C LYS A 9 2.07 16.80 12.81
N ASP A 10 1.18 17.32 13.67
CA ASP A 10 1.53 17.82 15.01
C ASP A 10 1.61 16.68 16.03
N ARG A 11 0.88 15.58 15.77
CA ARG A 11 0.87 14.37 16.60
C ARG A 11 2.11 13.50 16.38
N TRP A 12 2.65 13.48 15.16
CA TRP A 12 3.66 12.48 14.81
C TRP A 12 5.08 12.89 15.23
N ARG A 13 5.37 14.18 15.49
CA ARG A 13 6.76 14.70 15.61
C ARG A 13 7.70 14.18 14.50
N VAL A 14 7.15 13.64 13.42
CA VAL A 14 7.86 13.08 12.29
C VAL A 14 8.22 14.29 11.47
N ASN A 15 9.52 14.60 11.48
CA ASN A 15 10.08 15.64 10.63
C ASN A 15 9.53 15.45 9.20
N PRO A 16 8.88 16.44 8.57
CA PRO A 16 8.40 16.35 7.19
C PRO A 16 9.50 15.99 6.19
N GLU A 17 10.77 16.20 6.54
CA GLU A 17 11.93 15.76 5.77
C GLU A 17 12.19 14.24 5.84
N ILE A 18 11.55 13.49 6.76
CA ILE A 18 11.50 12.01 6.75
C ILE A 18 10.59 11.51 5.61
N ILE A 19 9.64 12.35 5.16
CA ILE A 19 8.68 12.07 4.08
C ILE A 19 9.31 12.39 2.72
N LYS A 20 10.29 13.28 2.65
CA LYS A 20 11.03 13.59 1.42
C LYS A 20 12.21 12.63 1.24
N LEU A 21 12.10 11.77 0.23
CA LEU A 21 13.20 10.93 -0.20
C LEU A 21 14.38 11.80 -0.66
N LYS A 22 15.44 11.87 0.13
CA LYS A 22 16.68 12.52 -0.30
C LYS A 22 17.39 11.59 -1.29
N SER A 23 17.42 12.01 -2.55
CA SER A 23 18.21 11.38 -3.62
C SER A 23 19.70 11.62 -3.37
N ALA A 24 20.36 10.71 -2.66
CA ALA A 24 21.80 10.54 -2.86
C ALA A 24 21.95 9.64 -4.10
N TYR A 25 22.43 10.19 -5.22
CA TYR A 25 22.46 9.59 -6.56
C TYR A 25 23.10 8.17 -6.67
N ASP A 26 23.77 7.70 -5.62
CA ASP A 26 24.39 6.37 -5.58
C ASP A 26 23.57 5.32 -4.80
N ARG A 27 22.68 5.73 -3.89
CA ARG A 27 21.83 4.86 -3.08
C ARG A 27 20.55 5.59 -2.71
N VAL A 28 19.40 5.07 -3.13
CA VAL A 28 18.11 5.54 -2.61
C VAL A 28 17.65 4.54 -1.55
N ASP A 29 17.47 5.04 -0.32
CA ASP A 29 16.77 4.33 0.75
C ASP A 29 15.31 4.78 0.68
N ILE A 30 14.51 4.03 -0.09
CA ILE A 30 13.15 4.41 -0.42
C ILE A 30 12.24 3.66 0.51
N ASN A 31 11.62 4.31 1.49
CA ASN A 31 10.72 3.64 2.43
C ASN A 31 11.36 2.40 3.11
N GLY A 32 12.68 2.42 3.33
CA GLY A 32 13.42 1.29 3.92
C GLY A 32 13.83 0.19 2.94
N PHE A 33 13.51 0.35 1.65
CA PHE A 33 14.00 -0.50 0.58
C PHE A 33 15.34 -0.01 0.08
N ARG A 34 16.37 -0.84 0.27
CA ARG A 34 17.72 -0.58 -0.22
C ARG A 34 17.78 -0.87 -1.72
N THR A 35 18.27 0.11 -2.49
CA THR A 35 18.72 -0.10 -3.88
C THR A 35 19.77 -1.23 -3.89
N ILE A 36 19.55 -2.28 -4.68
CA ILE A 36 20.56 -3.33 -4.90
C ILE A 36 21.34 -3.05 -6.18
N GLU A 37 20.65 -2.63 -7.23
CA GLU A 37 21.21 -2.57 -8.59
C GLU A 37 20.61 -1.38 -9.35
N LYS A 38 21.38 -0.80 -10.27
CA LYS A 38 20.90 0.20 -11.24
C LYS A 38 20.62 -0.52 -12.57
N LYS A 39 19.45 -0.27 -13.17
CA LYS A 39 19.01 -0.83 -14.46
C LYS A 39 18.69 0.28 -15.44
N MET A 40 19.03 0.08 -16.72
CA MET A 40 18.61 0.99 -17.78
C MET A 40 17.24 0.57 -18.31
N VAL A 41 16.25 1.45 -18.19
CA VAL A 41 14.89 1.22 -18.69
C VAL A 41 14.49 2.36 -19.60
N GLY A 42 14.34 2.07 -20.89
CA GLY A 42 13.94 3.09 -21.88
C GLY A 42 14.89 4.30 -21.98
N GLY A 43 16.19 4.10 -21.70
CA GLY A 43 17.19 5.17 -21.71
C GLY A 43 17.37 5.91 -20.38
N GLU A 44 16.64 5.51 -19.33
CA GLU A 44 16.69 6.13 -18.01
C GLU A 44 17.24 5.18 -16.96
N ILE A 45 17.86 5.73 -15.91
CA ILE A 45 18.35 4.93 -14.78
C ILE A 45 17.20 4.67 -13.81
N TRP A 46 16.96 3.40 -13.53
CA TRP A 46 16.03 2.92 -12.53
C TRP A 46 16.76 2.11 -11.47
N HIS A 47 16.35 2.26 -10.22
CA HIS A 47 16.97 1.62 -9.06
C HIS A 47 16.15 0.39 -8.69
N LYS A 48 16.67 -0.81 -8.97
CA LYS A 48 16.08 -2.06 -8.53
C LYS A 48 16.18 -2.15 -7.01
N VAL A 49 15.03 -2.29 -6.35
CA VAL A 49 14.95 -2.43 -4.90
C VAL A 49 14.90 -3.91 -4.51
N LYS A 50 15.41 -4.23 -3.31
CA LYS A 50 15.35 -5.60 -2.79
C LYS A 50 13.92 -6.07 -2.58
N GLY A 51 13.47 -7.00 -3.40
CA GLY A 51 12.35 -7.88 -3.07
C GLY A 51 12.75 -8.87 -1.97
N TRP A 52 11.76 -9.35 -1.22
CA TRP A 52 11.97 -10.41 -0.23
C TRP A 52 11.74 -11.77 -0.90
N GLY A 53 12.80 -12.56 -1.09
CA GLY A 53 12.72 -13.94 -1.58
C GLY A 53 12.54 -14.09 -3.11
N ASP A 54 11.95 -15.21 -3.54
CA ASP A 54 11.68 -15.57 -4.94
C ASP A 54 10.42 -14.86 -5.49
N ALA A 55 10.33 -13.55 -5.25
CA ALA A 55 9.20 -12.77 -5.73
C ALA A 55 9.11 -12.88 -7.27
N PRO A 56 7.91 -13.09 -7.83
CA PRO A 56 7.73 -13.27 -9.27
C PRO A 56 7.93 -11.99 -10.09
N PHE A 57 8.21 -10.86 -9.42
CA PHE A 57 8.31 -9.53 -9.98
C PHE A 57 9.57 -8.81 -9.54
N ASP A 58 10.10 -7.98 -10.43
CA ASP A 58 11.11 -6.99 -10.09
C ASP A 58 10.42 -5.64 -9.83
N VAL A 59 10.86 -4.95 -8.78
CA VAL A 59 10.41 -3.60 -8.45
C VAL A 59 11.58 -2.64 -8.59
N LEU A 60 11.36 -1.56 -9.33
CA LEU A 60 12.32 -0.51 -9.59
C LEU A 60 11.74 0.85 -9.21
N PHE A 61 12.62 1.79 -8.88
CA PHE A 61 12.27 3.16 -8.59
C PHE A 61 13.10 4.15 -9.42
N ASN A 62 12.46 5.15 -9.98
CA ASN A 62 13.11 6.28 -10.62
C ASN A 62 13.05 7.50 -9.69
N PRO A 63 14.17 7.92 -9.08
CA PRO A 63 14.19 9.05 -8.16
C PRO A 63 13.98 10.40 -8.84
N ASP A 64 14.41 10.56 -10.10
CA ASP A 64 14.23 11.81 -10.84
C ASP A 64 12.75 12.05 -11.18
N LYS A 65 12.00 10.96 -11.40
CA LYS A 65 10.56 11.00 -11.70
C LYS A 65 9.67 10.78 -10.47
N GLN A 66 10.23 10.37 -9.34
CA GLN A 66 9.47 9.90 -8.18
C GLN A 66 8.43 8.84 -8.57
N GLN A 67 8.86 7.81 -9.33
CA GLN A 67 7.98 6.76 -9.87
C GLN A 67 8.48 5.36 -9.54
N TRP A 68 7.54 4.48 -9.22
CA TRP A 68 7.74 3.04 -9.13
C TRP A 68 7.43 2.38 -10.46
N LEU A 69 8.17 1.32 -10.77
CA LEU A 69 7.95 0.43 -11.89
C LEU A 69 8.02 -1.00 -11.36
N LYS A 70 6.94 -1.75 -11.54
CA LYS A 70 6.88 -3.17 -11.21
C LYS A 70 6.73 -3.96 -12.49
N ILE A 71 7.55 -4.98 -12.67
CA ILE A 71 7.67 -5.72 -13.94
C ILE A 71 7.72 -7.22 -13.71
N VAL A 72 7.40 -7.97 -14.76
CA VAL A 72 7.82 -9.38 -14.85
C VAL A 72 9.29 -9.41 -15.27
N PRO A 73 10.19 -10.12 -14.58
CA PRO A 73 11.55 -10.32 -15.08
C PRO A 73 11.52 -10.94 -16.48
N PRO A 74 12.30 -10.44 -17.45
CA PRO A 74 12.29 -10.96 -18.83
C PRO A 74 12.57 -12.46 -18.93
N ASP A 75 13.30 -13.02 -17.96
CA ASP A 75 13.72 -14.41 -17.84
C ASP A 75 12.82 -15.25 -16.90
N ALA A 76 11.66 -14.72 -16.49
CA ALA A 76 10.77 -15.41 -15.57
C ALA A 76 10.23 -16.72 -16.16
N LYS A 77 10.47 -17.85 -15.47
CA LYS A 77 10.00 -19.18 -15.88
C LYS A 77 8.49 -19.28 -16.13
N ALA A 78 7.69 -18.50 -15.41
CA ALA A 78 6.23 -18.47 -15.50
C ALA A 78 5.72 -17.15 -16.08
N TYR A 79 6.40 -16.60 -17.09
CA TYR A 79 6.17 -15.26 -17.63
C TYR A 79 4.70 -14.93 -17.88
N GLU A 80 3.97 -15.76 -18.63
CA GLU A 80 2.55 -15.50 -18.97
C GLU A 80 1.63 -15.49 -17.73
N LYS A 81 1.89 -16.37 -16.77
CA LYS A 81 1.15 -16.39 -15.50
C LYS A 81 1.44 -15.12 -14.70
N ASN A 82 2.70 -14.75 -14.58
CA ASN A 82 3.14 -13.57 -13.83
C ASN A 82 2.64 -12.29 -14.51
N ARG A 83 2.62 -12.23 -15.84
CA ARG A 83 2.04 -11.13 -16.60
C ARG A 83 0.57 -10.89 -16.26
N LYS A 84 -0.24 -11.95 -16.20
CA LYS A 84 -1.66 -11.85 -15.81
C LYS A 84 -1.80 -11.35 -14.37
N LEU A 85 -1.06 -11.94 -13.44
CA LEU A 85 -1.04 -11.53 -12.04
C LEU A 85 -0.63 -10.05 -11.89
N LEU A 86 0.34 -9.59 -12.66
CA LEU A 86 0.80 -8.21 -12.64
C LEU A 86 -0.27 -7.22 -13.13
N SER A 87 -0.95 -7.55 -14.25
CA SER A 87 -2.05 -6.75 -14.78
C SER A 87 -3.24 -6.68 -13.81
N GLU A 88 -3.58 -7.80 -13.17
CA GLU A 88 -4.60 -7.83 -12.12
C GLU A 88 -4.19 -6.99 -10.91
N GLY A 89 -2.93 -7.11 -10.47
CA GLY A 89 -2.37 -6.29 -9.40
C GLY A 89 -2.43 -4.80 -9.69
N ALA A 90 -2.11 -4.38 -10.92
CA ALA A 90 -2.22 -2.98 -11.34
C ALA A 90 -3.65 -2.45 -11.21
N LYS A 91 -4.65 -3.25 -11.63
CA LYS A 91 -6.08 -2.90 -11.48
C LYS A 91 -6.49 -2.80 -10.02
N MET A 92 -6.03 -3.70 -9.16
CA MET A 92 -6.31 -3.65 -7.73
C MET A 92 -5.68 -2.42 -7.06
N VAL A 93 -4.46 -2.05 -7.44
CA VAL A 93 -3.82 -0.81 -6.96
C VAL A 93 -4.61 0.42 -7.40
N ARG A 94 -5.09 0.48 -8.66
CA ARG A 94 -5.98 1.55 -9.13
C ARG A 94 -7.24 1.67 -8.27
N ILE A 95 -7.91 0.55 -8.02
CA ILE A 95 -9.15 0.52 -7.24
C ILE A 95 -8.88 0.91 -5.78
N SER A 96 -7.79 0.41 -5.18
CA SER A 96 -7.33 0.79 -3.83
C SER A 96 -7.14 2.31 -3.72
N LEU A 97 -6.38 2.90 -4.64
CA LEU A 97 -6.17 4.35 -4.69
C LEU A 97 -7.47 5.14 -4.84
N ALA A 98 -8.36 4.72 -5.75
CA ALA A 98 -9.64 5.38 -5.95
C ALA A 98 -10.53 5.29 -4.70
N THR A 99 -10.56 4.13 -4.05
CA THR A 99 -11.33 3.89 -2.81
C THR A 99 -10.80 4.73 -1.65
N SER A 100 -9.49 4.96 -1.59
CA SER A 100 -8.85 5.88 -0.64
C SER A 100 -9.08 7.37 -0.93
N GLY A 101 -9.75 7.71 -2.04
CA GLY A 101 -9.98 9.09 -2.48
C GLY A 101 -8.82 9.73 -3.24
N LEU A 102 -7.83 8.93 -3.69
CA LEU A 102 -6.65 9.37 -4.43
C LEU A 102 -6.83 9.19 -5.95
N LEU A 103 -7.90 9.76 -6.50
CA LEU A 103 -8.29 9.58 -7.91
C LEU A 103 -7.17 10.00 -8.89
N ASN A 104 -6.52 11.14 -8.63
CA ASN A 104 -5.41 11.64 -9.46
C ASN A 104 -4.22 10.66 -9.51
N TYR A 105 -4.03 9.83 -8.49
CA TYR A 105 -3.01 8.79 -8.47
C TYR A 105 -3.48 7.51 -9.14
N ALA A 106 -4.75 7.15 -8.95
CA ALA A 106 -5.37 6.00 -9.61
C ALA A 106 -5.27 6.11 -11.14
N GLU A 107 -5.52 7.30 -11.70
CA GLU A 107 -5.42 7.57 -13.15
C GLU A 107 -3.99 7.47 -13.68
N LYS A 108 -2.98 7.67 -12.83
CA LYS A 108 -1.56 7.61 -13.18
C LYS A 108 -0.95 6.22 -13.05
N VAL A 109 -1.71 5.24 -12.57
CA VAL A 109 -1.25 3.85 -12.64
C VAL A 109 -1.35 3.42 -14.10
N GLU A 110 -0.23 3.14 -14.75
CA GLU A 110 -0.17 2.87 -16.19
C GLU A 110 0.47 1.51 -16.44
N GLU A 111 -0.22 0.63 -17.17
CA GLU A 111 0.37 -0.61 -17.68
C GLU A 111 1.23 -0.27 -18.89
N CYS A 112 2.44 -0.81 -18.97
CA CYS A 112 3.42 -0.42 -19.98
C CYS A 112 4.25 -1.60 -20.49
N ASN A 113 4.75 -1.46 -21.72
CA ASN A 113 5.84 -2.28 -22.23
C ASN A 113 7.15 -1.52 -22.02
N VAL A 114 8.16 -2.19 -21.46
CA VAL A 114 9.46 -1.60 -21.19
C VAL A 114 10.57 -2.49 -21.74
N LYS A 115 11.71 -1.89 -22.08
CA LYS A 115 12.94 -2.63 -22.41
C LYS A 115 13.93 -2.48 -21.27
N ILE A 116 14.41 -3.61 -20.75
CA ILE A 116 15.42 -3.68 -19.68
C ILE A 116 16.60 -4.48 -20.21
N ASP A 117 17.78 -3.85 -20.22
CA ASP A 117 19.02 -4.47 -20.70
C ASP A 117 18.83 -5.09 -22.11
N GLY A 118 18.07 -4.42 -22.98
CA GLY A 118 17.75 -4.86 -24.35
C GLY A 118 16.55 -5.81 -24.48
N ASN A 119 16.06 -6.40 -23.38
CA ASN A 119 14.96 -7.36 -23.39
C ASN A 119 13.61 -6.67 -23.14
N SER A 120 12.60 -6.99 -23.95
CA SER A 120 11.26 -6.42 -23.77
C SER A 120 10.49 -7.18 -22.70
N THR A 121 9.84 -6.46 -21.79
CA THR A 121 8.95 -7.02 -20.76
C THR A 121 7.75 -6.11 -20.50
N VAL A 122 6.80 -6.59 -19.72
CA VAL A 122 5.62 -5.87 -19.28
C VAL A 122 5.78 -5.39 -17.83
N GLY A 123 5.20 -4.24 -17.56
CA GLY A 123 5.18 -3.63 -16.24
C GLY A 123 3.94 -2.79 -15.99
N PHE A 124 3.84 -2.25 -14.78
CA PHE A 124 3.06 -1.05 -14.55
C PHE A 124 3.84 -0.04 -13.73
N LYS A 125 3.55 1.23 -13.97
CA LYS A 125 4.13 2.36 -13.25
C LYS A 125 3.12 2.91 -12.25
N THR A 126 3.63 3.43 -11.13
CA THR A 126 2.86 4.26 -10.20
C THR A 126 3.73 5.43 -9.76
N ASN A 127 3.11 6.54 -9.37
CA ASN A 127 3.86 7.57 -8.65
C ASN A 127 4.26 7.07 -7.25
N HIS A 128 5.29 7.68 -6.69
CA HIS A 128 5.60 7.56 -5.27
C HIS A 128 4.44 8.13 -4.45
N LEU A 129 3.87 7.32 -3.56
CA LEU A 129 2.70 7.68 -2.77
C LEU A 129 3.06 8.20 -1.38
N GLY A 130 4.28 7.92 -0.90
CA GLY A 130 4.72 8.22 0.47
C GLY A 130 5.31 6.99 1.17
N PRO A 131 5.63 7.10 2.47
CA PRO A 131 6.22 6.03 3.26
C PRO A 131 5.22 4.92 3.62
N THR A 132 5.77 3.73 3.85
CA THR A 132 5.01 2.61 4.43
C THR A 132 4.92 2.74 5.94
N GLN A 133 3.92 2.13 6.55
CA GLN A 133 3.78 2.10 8.01
C GLN A 133 4.98 1.42 8.68
N ASP A 134 5.48 0.31 8.11
CA ASP A 134 6.71 -0.37 8.57
C ASP A 134 7.92 0.57 8.57
N PHE A 135 8.09 1.37 7.51
CA PHE A 135 9.19 2.34 7.45
C PHE A 135 9.11 3.35 8.60
N ILE A 136 7.91 3.88 8.87
CA ILE A 136 7.74 4.88 9.93
C ILE A 136 8.07 4.28 11.29
N ILE A 137 7.58 3.07 11.58
CA ILE A 137 7.91 2.34 12.82
C ILE A 137 9.42 2.16 12.97
N ARG A 138 10.12 1.76 11.91
CA ARG A 138 11.58 1.61 11.93
C ARG A 138 12.34 2.91 12.16
N GLN A 139 11.83 4.04 11.67
CA GLN A 139 12.45 5.35 11.95
C GLN A 139 12.23 5.76 13.41
N LEU A 140 11.04 5.50 13.95
CA LEU A 140 10.70 5.79 15.33
C LEU A 140 11.49 4.90 16.30
N SER A 141 11.66 3.60 16.02
CA SER A 141 12.39 2.67 16.88
C SER A 141 13.90 2.90 16.93
N LYS A 142 14.48 3.58 15.91
CA LYS A 142 15.87 4.06 15.95
C LYS A 142 16.07 5.23 16.91
N SER A 143 14.99 5.96 17.25
CA SER A 143 15.02 6.90 18.36
C SER A 143 15.02 6.08 19.65
N LYS A 144 16.05 6.20 20.48
CA LYS A 144 16.32 5.37 21.67
C LYS A 144 15.23 5.41 22.77
N THR A 145 14.11 6.07 22.52
CA THR A 145 13.02 6.37 23.46
C THR A 145 11.84 5.40 23.36
N GLY A 146 11.87 4.41 22.46
CA GLY A 146 10.71 3.56 22.20
C GLY A 146 9.58 4.32 21.48
N VAL A 147 8.51 3.63 21.12
CA VAL A 147 7.29 4.26 20.59
C VAL A 147 6.49 4.77 21.80
N ASP A 148 6.29 6.09 21.89
CA ASP A 148 5.47 6.66 22.96
C ASP A 148 3.97 6.35 22.74
N PRO A 149 3.12 6.41 23.78
CA PRO A 149 1.71 6.04 23.68
C PRO A 149 0.89 6.84 22.66
N GLU A 150 1.24 8.11 22.40
CA GLU A 150 0.51 8.95 21.43
C GLU A 150 0.85 8.52 20.00
N THR A 151 2.12 8.17 19.76
CA THR A 151 2.57 7.58 18.50
C THR A 151 1.98 6.19 18.28
N GLU A 152 1.92 5.33 19.31
CA GLU A 152 1.27 4.02 19.21
C GLU A 152 -0.21 4.18 18.81
N LYS A 153 -0.97 5.05 19.50
CA LYS A 153 -2.38 5.33 19.18
C LYS A 153 -2.57 5.79 17.73
N SER A 154 -1.64 6.60 17.23
CA SER A 154 -1.68 7.06 15.84
C SER A 154 -1.42 5.94 14.84
N LEU A 155 -0.45 5.05 15.13
CA LEU A 155 -0.17 3.87 14.31
C LEU A 155 -1.33 2.86 14.35
N SER A 156 -1.98 2.67 15.49
CA SER A 156 -3.20 1.86 15.61
C SER A 156 -4.31 2.41 14.73
N SER A 157 -4.50 3.74 14.70
CA SER A 157 -5.50 4.40 13.86
C SER A 157 -5.25 4.15 12.37
N VAL A 158 -4.00 4.22 11.93
CA VAL A 158 -3.59 3.90 10.54
C VAL A 158 -3.90 2.46 10.18
N SER A 159 -3.60 1.51 11.07
CA SER A 159 -3.91 0.09 10.85
C SER A 159 -5.43 -0.16 10.74
N ILE A 160 -6.24 0.58 11.49
CA ILE A 160 -7.71 0.49 11.42
C ILE A 160 -8.24 1.09 10.13
N GLU A 161 -7.70 2.22 9.69
CA GLU A 161 -8.04 2.78 8.38
C GLU A 161 -7.66 1.83 7.23
N ALA A 162 -6.49 1.20 7.32
CA ALA A 162 -6.04 0.20 6.37
C ALA A 162 -6.98 -1.02 6.35
N PHE A 163 -7.41 -1.49 7.52
CA PHE A 163 -8.40 -2.54 7.65
C PHE A 163 -9.76 -2.14 7.04
N ASN A 164 -10.26 -0.95 7.36
CA ASN A 164 -11.52 -0.45 6.81
C ASN A 164 -11.48 -0.36 5.28
N LEU A 165 -10.36 0.11 4.72
CA LEU A 165 -10.12 0.11 3.29
C LEU A 165 -10.15 -1.31 2.71
N ALA A 166 -9.45 -2.27 3.33
CA ALA A 166 -9.50 -3.68 2.92
C ALA A 166 -10.92 -4.24 2.94
N ALA A 167 -11.71 -3.89 3.97
CA ALA A 167 -13.10 -4.33 4.08
C ALA A 167 -13.96 -3.76 2.94
N VAL A 168 -13.82 -2.47 2.61
CA VAL A 168 -14.53 -1.85 1.47
C VAL A 168 -14.12 -2.52 0.16
N LEU A 169 -12.82 -2.69 -0.08
CA LEU A 169 -12.29 -3.39 -1.26
C LEU A 169 -12.86 -4.81 -1.39
N TYR A 170 -12.95 -5.53 -0.28
CA TYR A 170 -13.50 -6.88 -0.26
C TYR A 170 -15.00 -6.88 -0.55
N VAL A 171 -15.78 -6.05 0.15
CA VAL A 171 -17.24 -6.10 0.06
C VAL A 171 -17.75 -5.52 -1.27
N GLU A 172 -17.15 -4.43 -1.75
CA GLU A 172 -17.60 -3.73 -2.96
C GLU A 172 -17.00 -4.31 -4.24
N HIS A 173 -15.73 -4.73 -4.21
CA HIS A 173 -14.99 -5.15 -5.40
C HIS A 173 -14.59 -6.63 -5.40
N GLY A 174 -14.85 -7.36 -4.30
CA GLY A 174 -14.39 -8.75 -4.14
C GLY A 174 -12.88 -8.87 -3.99
N ILE A 175 -12.17 -7.75 -3.78
CA ILE A 175 -10.70 -7.70 -3.67
C ILE A 175 -10.32 -8.00 -2.21
N TRP A 176 -9.62 -9.11 -2.04
CA TRP A 176 -9.01 -9.57 -0.82
C TRP A 176 -7.57 -9.03 -0.74
N THR A 177 -7.11 -8.74 0.48
CA THR A 177 -5.68 -8.53 0.75
C THR A 177 -5.16 -9.71 1.56
N ALA A 178 -4.45 -10.63 0.90
CA ALA A 178 -3.89 -11.81 1.54
C ALA A 178 -2.63 -11.53 2.37
N ASP A 179 -2.10 -10.30 2.31
CA ASP A 179 -0.86 -9.93 2.99
C ASP A 179 -0.89 -8.46 3.46
N PRO A 180 -1.70 -8.16 4.51
CA PRO A 180 -1.80 -6.82 5.06
C PRO A 180 -0.63 -6.47 5.98
N ASN A 181 0.60 -6.86 5.62
CA ASN A 181 1.77 -6.47 6.40
C ASN A 181 1.95 -4.94 6.36
N LEU A 182 2.65 -4.41 7.37
CA LEU A 182 2.83 -2.96 7.52
C LEU A 182 3.67 -2.33 6.40
N GLY A 183 4.38 -3.13 5.60
CA GLY A 183 5.08 -2.70 4.39
C GLY A 183 4.14 -2.43 3.21
N ASN A 184 2.92 -2.98 3.24
CA ASN A 184 1.91 -2.82 2.20
C ASN A 184 0.85 -1.76 2.54
N ILE A 185 0.98 -1.12 3.70
CA ILE A 185 0.15 0.00 4.14
C ILE A 185 0.94 1.29 3.88
N VAL A 186 0.50 2.06 2.90
CA VAL A 186 1.17 3.31 2.48
C VAL A 186 0.39 4.52 2.96
N LEU A 187 1.10 5.48 3.52
CA LEU A 187 0.56 6.74 3.99
C LEU A 187 0.90 7.83 2.96
N ASN A 188 -0.12 8.43 2.37
CA ASN A 188 0.01 9.57 1.49
C ASN A 188 -0.21 10.87 2.27
N PHE A 189 0.71 11.82 2.09
CA PHE A 189 0.77 13.11 2.80
C PHE A 189 0.58 14.30 1.85
N ASP A 190 -0.02 14.11 0.68
CA ASP A 190 -0.24 15.19 -0.30
C ASP A 190 -0.99 16.38 0.31
N ASP A 191 -1.86 16.09 1.27
CA ASP A 191 -2.43 17.05 2.18
C ASP A 191 -1.96 16.72 3.61
N LEU A 192 -1.11 17.58 4.18
CA LEU A 192 -0.59 17.42 5.55
C LEU A 192 -1.70 17.47 6.61
N GLU A 193 -2.90 17.92 6.26
CA GLU A 193 -4.08 17.89 7.12
C GLU A 193 -4.87 16.58 7.02
N ASN A 194 -4.74 15.85 5.90
CA ASN A 194 -5.49 14.63 5.61
C ASN A 194 -4.59 13.51 5.10
N VAL A 195 -3.95 12.78 6.02
CA VAL A 195 -3.21 11.56 5.66
C VAL A 195 -4.18 10.54 5.07
N LYS A 196 -3.87 10.03 3.87
CA LYS A 196 -4.66 8.96 3.25
C LYS A 196 -3.92 7.64 3.35
N VAL A 197 -4.61 6.61 3.83
CA VAL A 197 -4.10 5.25 3.83
C VAL A 197 -4.48 4.56 2.53
N THR A 198 -3.51 3.88 1.91
CA THR A 198 -3.70 3.07 0.71
C THR A 198 -3.04 1.71 0.89
N LEU A 199 -3.71 0.67 0.40
CA LEU A 199 -3.14 -0.68 0.34
C LEU A 199 -2.49 -0.90 -1.02
N ILE A 200 -1.27 -1.43 -1.01
CA ILE A 200 -0.52 -1.82 -2.20
C ILE A 200 -0.24 -3.32 -2.20
N ASP A 201 0.37 -3.78 -3.29
CA ASP A 201 1.00 -5.10 -3.42
C ASP A 201 0.07 -6.32 -3.29
N PHE A 202 -0.83 -6.46 -4.26
CA PHE A 202 -1.82 -7.55 -4.34
C PHE A 202 -1.31 -8.82 -5.07
N GLU A 203 -0.11 -9.31 -4.76
CA GLU A 203 0.57 -10.34 -5.57
C GLU A 203 0.18 -11.80 -5.30
N LYS A 204 -0.43 -12.11 -4.15
CA LYS A 204 -0.73 -13.51 -3.77
C LYS A 204 -2.00 -14.07 -4.44
N PRO A 205 -1.96 -15.22 -5.12
CA PRO A 205 -3.19 -15.91 -5.51
C PRO A 205 -3.87 -16.56 -4.29
N PRO A 206 -5.21 -16.52 -4.13
CA PRO A 206 -6.23 -15.73 -4.84
C PRO A 206 -6.62 -14.43 -4.09
N GLN A 207 -6.51 -13.27 -4.78
CA GLN A 207 -7.00 -11.98 -4.27
C GLN A 207 -8.45 -11.66 -4.66
N TYR A 208 -9.09 -12.40 -5.56
CA TYR A 208 -10.54 -12.27 -5.73
C TYR A 208 -11.24 -13.37 -4.93
N ARG A 209 -12.17 -12.97 -4.07
CA ARG A 209 -12.93 -13.90 -3.22
C ARG A 209 -14.43 -13.64 -3.29
N LYS A 210 -15.21 -14.70 -3.12
CA LYS A 210 -16.64 -14.58 -2.90
C LYS A 210 -16.90 -13.85 -1.58
N VAL A 211 -17.62 -12.73 -1.66
CA VAL A 211 -17.95 -11.89 -0.51
C VAL A 211 -18.89 -12.62 0.44
N ASN A 212 -18.50 -12.69 1.72
CA ASN A 212 -19.31 -13.22 2.81
C ASN A 212 -18.87 -12.61 4.15
N ARG A 213 -19.70 -12.74 5.19
CA ARG A 213 -19.44 -12.12 6.51
C ARG A 213 -18.18 -12.66 7.19
N ASN A 214 -17.88 -13.95 7.07
CA ASN A 214 -16.70 -14.54 7.71
C ASN A 214 -15.41 -13.93 7.14
N GLY A 215 -15.41 -13.58 5.86
CA GLY A 215 -14.28 -12.88 5.23
C GLY A 215 -13.93 -11.56 5.91
N PHE A 216 -14.91 -10.82 6.46
CA PHE A 216 -14.62 -9.59 7.19
C PHE A 216 -13.88 -9.87 8.51
N SER A 217 -14.37 -10.83 9.29
CA SER A 217 -13.71 -11.24 10.55
C SER A 217 -12.31 -11.77 10.32
N ASP A 218 -12.11 -12.50 9.22
CA ASP A 218 -10.79 -13.02 8.83
C ASP A 218 -9.82 -11.89 8.44
N LEU A 219 -10.29 -10.87 7.70
CA LEU A 219 -9.49 -9.67 7.42
C LEU A 219 -9.07 -8.96 8.72
N PHE A 220 -10.00 -8.78 9.66
CA PHE A 220 -9.69 -8.11 10.91
C PHE A 220 -8.59 -8.84 11.70
N LYS A 221 -8.71 -10.18 11.80
CA LYS A 221 -7.68 -11.01 12.44
C LYS A 221 -6.32 -10.87 11.76
N LEU A 222 -6.27 -10.82 10.42
CA LEU A 222 -5.01 -10.65 9.70
C LEU A 222 -4.34 -9.32 10.03
N PHE A 223 -5.07 -8.20 9.92
CA PHE A 223 -4.52 -6.87 10.26
C PHE A 223 -4.11 -6.77 11.72
N LYS A 224 -4.94 -7.30 12.64
CA LYS A 224 -4.61 -7.34 14.08
C LYS A 224 -3.30 -8.09 14.33
N ASN A 225 -3.18 -9.30 13.80
CA ASN A 225 -1.98 -10.12 14.00
C ASN A 225 -0.72 -9.45 13.43
N GLU A 226 -0.80 -8.79 12.28
CA GLU A 226 0.35 -8.08 11.70
C GLU A 226 0.74 -6.83 12.51
N ALA A 227 -0.24 -6.07 13.01
CA ALA A 227 0.03 -4.92 13.87
C ALA A 227 0.67 -5.33 15.21
N GLU A 228 0.16 -6.39 15.85
CA GLU A 228 0.65 -6.89 17.14
C GLU A 228 2.10 -7.39 17.05
N LYS A 229 2.51 -7.99 15.93
CA LYS A 229 3.92 -8.36 15.67
C LYS A 229 4.87 -7.17 15.70
N SER A 230 4.37 -5.97 15.43
CA SER A 230 5.14 -4.73 15.44
C SER A 230 4.90 -3.89 16.70
N GLY A 231 4.26 -4.45 17.72
CA GLY A 231 3.99 -3.78 18.99
C GLY A 231 2.89 -2.73 18.92
N ILE A 232 1.98 -2.82 17.94
CA ILE A 232 0.82 -1.93 17.80
C ILE A 232 -0.43 -2.68 18.25
N SER A 233 -1.11 -2.13 19.26
CA SER A 233 -2.33 -2.72 19.80
C SER A 233 -3.58 -2.32 18.98
N ILE A 234 -4.38 -3.30 18.55
CA ILE A 234 -5.69 -3.08 17.91
C ILE A 234 -6.75 -3.90 18.64
N SER A 235 -7.78 -3.25 19.17
CA SER A 235 -8.94 -3.92 19.78
C SER A 235 -10.12 -3.99 18.80
N SER A 236 -11.00 -4.98 18.99
CA SER A 236 -12.27 -5.09 18.24
C SER A 236 -13.23 -3.94 18.53
N ASP A 237 -13.04 -3.29 19.68
CA ASP A 237 -13.90 -2.22 20.18
C ASP A 237 -13.29 -0.85 19.88
N HIS A 238 -12.24 -0.82 19.05
CA HIS A 238 -11.57 0.42 18.71
C HIS A 238 -12.52 1.31 17.92
N GLU A 239 -12.67 2.55 18.40
CA GLU A 239 -13.45 3.57 17.71
C GLU A 239 -12.95 3.74 16.27
N GLY A 240 -13.87 3.76 15.31
CA GLY A 240 -13.55 3.91 13.88
C GLY A 240 -13.58 2.62 13.06
N ILE A 241 -13.69 1.43 13.67
CA ILE A 241 -13.93 0.19 12.91
C ILE A 241 -15.30 0.27 12.23
N LEU A 242 -15.36 0.01 10.92
CA LEU A 242 -16.61 0.01 10.17
C LEU A 242 -17.55 -1.08 10.66
N ASP A 243 -18.81 -0.70 10.88
CA ASP A 243 -19.87 -1.65 11.15
C ASP A 243 -20.14 -2.53 9.92
N VAL A 244 -20.01 -3.85 10.11
CA VAL A 244 -20.21 -4.87 9.08
C VAL A 244 -21.62 -4.80 8.50
N ASP A 245 -22.62 -4.59 9.35
CA ASP A 245 -24.01 -4.55 8.89
C ASP A 245 -24.28 -3.33 8.01
N THR A 246 -23.72 -2.18 8.38
CA THR A 246 -23.71 -0.96 7.56
C THR A 246 -22.99 -1.16 6.24
N LEU A 247 -21.83 -1.82 6.22
CA LEU A 247 -21.06 -2.04 4.99
C LEU A 247 -21.80 -2.98 4.02
N PHE A 248 -22.35 -4.09 4.51
CA PHE A 248 -23.07 -5.05 3.66
C PHE A 248 -24.45 -4.54 3.21
N SER A 249 -25.11 -3.66 3.96
CA SER A 249 -26.37 -3.05 3.54
C SER A 249 -26.20 -2.05 2.39
N LYS A 250 -25.11 -1.26 2.40
CA LYS A 250 -24.76 -0.35 1.29
C LYS A 250 -24.59 -1.09 -0.05
N VAL A 251 -23.95 -2.26 -0.04
CA VAL A 251 -23.75 -3.06 -1.27
C VAL A 251 -25.02 -3.71 -1.79
N LYS A 252 -25.95 -4.11 -0.91
CA LYS A 252 -27.28 -4.60 -1.34
C LYS A 252 -28.08 -3.52 -2.06
N ASN A 253 -28.02 -2.28 -1.58
CA ASN A 253 -28.73 -1.14 -2.18
C ASN A 253 -28.06 -0.65 -3.48
N GLY A 254 -26.73 -0.68 -3.57
CA GLY A 254 -25.99 -0.36 -4.79
C GLY A 254 -26.30 -1.30 -5.96
N ARG A 255 -26.49 -2.61 -5.67
CA ARG A 255 -26.87 -3.60 -6.71
C ARG A 255 -28.33 -3.52 -7.15
N GLN A 256 -29.23 -2.96 -6.32
CA GLN A 256 -30.62 -2.71 -6.72
C GLN A 256 -30.73 -1.53 -7.69
N ARG A 257 -29.94 -0.46 -7.48
CA ARG A 257 -29.96 0.74 -8.34
C ARG A 257 -29.37 0.57 -9.75
N VAL A 258 -28.68 -0.54 -10.04
CA VAL A 258 -28.15 -0.85 -11.39
C VAL A 258 -29.16 -1.68 -12.22
N LYS A 259 -30.30 -2.04 -11.62
CA LYS A 259 -31.38 -2.78 -12.28
C LYS A 259 -32.63 -1.94 -12.57
N GLU A 260 -32.56 -0.63 -12.33
CA GLU A 260 -33.57 0.39 -12.70
C GLU A 260 -32.95 1.31 -13.76
#